data_AF-A0A2K5E6Q3-F1
#
_entry.id   AF-A0A2K5E6Q3-F1
#
_cell.length_a   1.000
_cell.length_b   1.000
_cell.length_c   1.000
_cell.angle_alpha   90.00
_cell.angle_beta   90.00
_cell.angle_gamma   90.00
#
_symmetry.space_group_name_H-M   'P 1'
#
loop_
_entity.id
_entity.type
_entity.pdbx_description
1 polymer ?
#
loop_
_entity_poly.entity_id
_entity_poly.type
_entity_poly.pdbx_seq_one_letter_code
_entity_poly.pdbx_strand_id
1 'polypeptide(L)'
;MSLHTQYLESFLRSQFYMLRMDGPLPLPYRHYIAIMKLVKTGENNWSLPELVHAVVLLAHYHALASFVFGSGINPERDPEISNGFRLISVNNFCVCDLANDNNIENASLSGSNFGIVDSLSELEALMERMKRLQEEREDEEATQEEMSTRFEKEKKESLFVVSGDTFHSFPHSEFEDDMIITSDVSRYIEDPGFGYEDFARRGEEHLPTFRAQDYTWENHGFSLVNRLYSDIGHLLDEKFRMVYNLTYNTMATHEDVDTTMLRRALFNYVHCMFGIRYDDYDYGEVNQLLERSLKVYIKTVTCYPERTTKRMYDSYWRQFKHSEKVHVNLLLMEARMQAELLYALRAITRHLT
;
A
#
# COMPACT_ATOMS: atom_id res chain seq x y z
N MET A 1 -8.04 8.00 7.77
CA MET A 1 -7.20 9.07 7.18
C MET A 1 -7.09 10.31 8.07
N SER A 2 -8.13 10.72 8.81
CA SER A 2 -8.11 11.92 9.68
C SER A 2 -7.06 11.95 10.79
N LEU A 3 -6.52 10.79 11.20
CA LEU A 3 -5.39 10.71 12.13
C LEU A 3 -4.12 11.43 11.60
N HIS A 4 -4.06 11.69 10.30
CA HIS A 4 -2.98 12.42 9.64
C HIS A 4 -3.58 13.53 8.76
N THR A 5 -3.94 14.66 9.37
CA THR A 5 -4.67 15.76 8.72
C THR A 5 -3.95 16.34 7.49
N GLN A 6 -2.62 16.46 7.55
CA GLN A 6 -1.78 16.87 6.42
C GLN A 6 -1.97 15.94 5.21
N TYR A 7 -2.05 14.63 5.46
CA TYR A 7 -2.32 13.66 4.41
C TYR A 7 -3.76 13.73 3.92
N LEU A 8 -4.72 13.83 4.84
CA LEU A 8 -6.14 13.91 4.49
C LEU A 8 -6.43 15.05 3.51
N GLU A 9 -5.85 16.23 3.70
CA GLU A 9 -6.06 17.36 2.80
C GLU A 9 -5.59 17.06 1.37
N SER A 10 -4.37 16.54 1.22
CA SER A 10 -3.81 16.15 -0.07
C SER A 10 -4.63 15.04 -0.75
N PHE A 11 -5.05 14.03 0.03
CA PHE A 11 -5.92 12.96 -0.45
C PHE A 11 -7.25 13.51 -0.97
N LEU A 12 -7.96 14.32 -0.17
CA LEU A 12 -9.26 14.87 -0.55
C LEU A 12 -9.15 15.77 -1.78
N ARG A 13 -8.09 16.59 -1.89
CA ARG A 13 -7.85 17.44 -3.07
C ARG A 13 -7.66 16.59 -4.33
N SER A 14 -6.81 15.57 -4.28
CA SER A 14 -6.58 14.68 -5.43
C SER A 14 -7.83 13.88 -5.81
N GLN A 15 -8.55 13.32 -4.82
CA GLN A 15 -9.78 12.56 -5.03
C GLN A 15 -10.90 13.43 -5.60
N PHE A 16 -11.09 14.64 -5.07
CA PHE A 16 -12.07 15.58 -5.58
C PHE A 16 -11.78 15.97 -7.03
N TYR A 17 -10.51 16.22 -7.36
CA TYR A 17 -10.11 16.54 -8.73
C TYR A 17 -10.43 15.42 -9.71
N MET A 18 -9.99 14.19 -9.41
CA MET A 18 -10.22 13.05 -10.30
C MET A 18 -11.70 12.66 -10.43
N LEU A 19 -12.50 12.77 -9.37
CA LEU A 19 -13.90 12.32 -9.40
C LEU A 19 -14.92 13.41 -9.77
N ARG A 20 -14.63 14.69 -9.51
CA ARG A 20 -15.66 15.75 -9.59
C ARG A 20 -15.32 16.93 -10.48
N MET A 21 -14.03 17.21 -10.73
CA MET A 21 -13.62 18.34 -11.58
C MET A 21 -13.70 17.99 -13.07
N ASP A 22 -13.65 18.97 -13.95
CA ASP A 22 -13.52 18.71 -15.39
C ASP A 22 -12.23 17.92 -15.68
N GLY A 23 -12.30 17.04 -16.67
CA GLY A 23 -11.21 16.13 -17.00
C GLY A 23 -11.54 15.30 -18.23
N PRO A 24 -10.56 14.55 -18.78
CA PRO A 24 -10.72 13.86 -20.05
C PRO A 24 -11.95 12.93 -20.13
N LEU A 25 -12.31 12.30 -19.01
CA LEU A 25 -13.43 11.37 -18.96
C LEU A 25 -14.71 12.06 -18.49
N PRO A 26 -15.86 11.78 -19.13
CA PRO A 26 -17.16 12.22 -18.63
C PRO A 26 -17.43 11.72 -17.20
N LEU A 27 -18.05 12.57 -16.38
CA LEU A 27 -18.33 12.30 -14.96
C LEU A 27 -19.00 10.93 -14.70
N PRO A 28 -20.04 10.51 -15.45
CA PRO A 28 -20.70 9.22 -15.19
C PRO A 28 -19.76 8.03 -15.36
N TYR A 29 -18.78 8.15 -16.25
CA TYR A 29 -17.80 7.12 -16.45
C TYR A 29 -16.84 7.06 -15.26
N ARG A 30 -16.49 8.15 -14.57
CA ARG A 30 -15.46 8.11 -13.50
C ARG A 30 -15.80 7.23 -12.31
N HIS A 31 -17.09 7.10 -12.02
CA HIS A 31 -17.59 6.20 -10.99
C HIS A 31 -17.83 4.76 -11.49
N TYR A 32 -17.87 4.56 -12.81
CA TYR A 32 -18.12 3.27 -13.47
C TYR A 32 -16.90 2.71 -14.24
N ILE A 33 -15.81 3.48 -14.32
CA ILE A 33 -14.59 3.20 -15.10
C ILE A 33 -13.84 1.98 -14.58
N ALA A 34 -14.30 1.40 -13.47
CA ALA A 34 -13.56 0.40 -12.78
C ALA A 34 -13.24 -0.86 -13.59
N ILE A 35 -14.01 -1.36 -14.60
CA ILE A 35 -13.74 -2.75 -15.03
C ILE A 35 -13.58 -3.10 -16.54
N MET A 36 -14.53 -2.93 -17.47
CA MET A 36 -14.53 -3.91 -18.59
C MET A 36 -14.14 -3.43 -20.02
N LYS A 37 -13.60 -2.22 -20.25
CA LYS A 37 -13.47 -1.69 -21.64
C LYS A 37 -12.24 -0.84 -21.97
N LEU A 38 -11.08 -1.07 -21.35
CA LEU A 38 -9.87 -0.32 -21.69
C LEU A 38 -9.14 -0.81 -22.96
N VAL A 39 -9.45 -2.02 -23.46
CA VAL A 39 -8.60 -2.69 -24.47
C VAL A 39 -9.36 -3.18 -25.72
N LYS A 40 -10.64 -2.84 -25.90
CA LYS A 40 -11.35 -3.21 -27.14
C LYS A 40 -11.17 -2.14 -28.22
N THR A 41 -10.31 -2.42 -29.19
CA THR A 41 -10.25 -1.66 -30.45
C THR A 41 -11.59 -1.76 -31.16
N GLY A 42 -12.22 -0.62 -31.46
CA GLY A 42 -13.56 -0.56 -32.04
C GLY A 42 -13.99 0.87 -32.38
N GLU A 43 -15.30 1.10 -32.50
CA GLU A 43 -15.85 2.42 -32.86
C GLU A 43 -15.69 3.48 -31.74
N ASN A 44 -15.44 3.04 -30.49
CA ASN A 44 -15.25 3.91 -29.32
C ASN A 44 -13.85 3.73 -28.72
N ASN A 45 -12.82 4.19 -29.43
CA ASN A 45 -11.44 4.13 -28.94
C ASN A 45 -11.15 5.23 -27.91
N TRP A 46 -10.34 4.89 -26.91
CA TRP A 46 -9.86 5.84 -25.90
C TRP A 46 -8.83 6.80 -26.51
N SER A 47 -8.98 8.10 -26.27
CA SER A 47 -7.89 9.05 -26.45
C SER A 47 -6.81 8.85 -25.38
N LEU A 48 -5.58 9.30 -25.65
CA LEU A 48 -4.49 9.22 -24.66
C LEU A 48 -4.80 9.94 -23.33
N PRO A 49 -5.39 11.15 -23.34
CA PRO A 49 -5.89 11.80 -22.11
C PRO A 49 -6.89 10.95 -21.33
N GLU A 50 -7.87 10.36 -22.01
CA GLU A 50 -8.87 9.50 -21.39
C GLU A 50 -8.21 8.24 -20.79
N LEU A 51 -7.29 7.61 -21.51
CA LEU A 51 -6.56 6.44 -21.02
C LEU A 51 -5.75 6.76 -19.77
N VAL A 52 -4.99 7.87 -19.77
CA VAL A 52 -4.21 8.29 -18.60
C VAL A 52 -5.12 8.58 -17.41
N HIS A 53 -6.24 9.25 -17.62
CA HIS A 53 -7.20 9.49 -16.57
C HIS A 53 -7.77 8.18 -16.00
N ALA A 54 -8.12 7.20 -16.85
CA ALA A 54 -8.58 5.89 -16.37
C ALA A 54 -7.51 5.13 -15.59
N VAL A 55 -6.25 5.15 -16.06
CA VAL A 55 -5.10 4.56 -15.35
C VAL A 55 -4.93 5.17 -13.96
N VAL A 56 -5.05 6.50 -13.83
CA VAL A 56 -5.00 7.18 -12.53
C VAL A 56 -6.14 6.75 -11.62
N LEU A 57 -7.36 6.62 -12.13
CA LEU A 57 -8.52 6.16 -11.36
C LEU A 57 -8.35 4.70 -10.89
N LEU A 58 -7.92 3.80 -11.77
CA LEU A 58 -7.69 2.40 -11.42
C LEU A 58 -6.61 2.26 -10.34
N ALA A 59 -5.44 2.88 -10.55
CA ALA A 59 -4.36 2.85 -9.57
C ALA A 59 -4.80 3.45 -8.23
N HIS A 60 -5.62 4.51 -8.24
CA HIS A 60 -6.19 5.10 -7.03
C HIS A 60 -7.08 4.11 -6.27
N TYR A 61 -8.03 3.45 -6.94
CA TYR A 61 -8.95 2.53 -6.28
C TYR A 61 -8.28 1.22 -5.84
N HIS A 62 -7.30 0.70 -6.59
CA HIS A 62 -6.50 -0.44 -6.16
C HIS A 62 -5.71 -0.13 -4.88
N ALA A 63 -5.07 1.03 -4.84
CA ALA A 63 -4.35 1.50 -3.67
C ALA A 63 -5.30 1.76 -2.49
N LEU A 64 -6.46 2.38 -2.73
CA LEU A 64 -7.46 2.64 -1.70
C LEU A 64 -8.02 1.34 -1.11
N ALA A 65 -8.17 0.28 -1.90
CA ALA A 65 -8.55 -1.05 -1.39
C ALA A 65 -7.52 -1.57 -0.36
N SER A 66 -6.22 -1.44 -0.64
CA SER A 66 -5.18 -1.75 0.36
C SER A 66 -5.39 -0.96 1.66
N PHE A 67 -5.69 0.34 1.57
CA PHE A 67 -5.92 1.14 2.77
C PHE A 67 -7.18 0.73 3.54
N VAL A 68 -8.28 0.41 2.83
CA VAL A 68 -9.56 -0.02 3.41
C VAL A 68 -9.37 -1.32 4.19
N PHE A 69 -8.81 -2.36 3.56
CA PHE A 69 -8.58 -3.65 4.23
C PHE A 69 -7.50 -3.55 5.32
N GLY A 70 -6.40 -2.85 5.05
CA GLY A 70 -5.30 -2.64 6.01
C GLY A 70 -5.73 -1.89 7.27
N SER A 71 -6.62 -0.91 7.13
CA SER A 71 -7.12 -0.13 8.25
C SER A 71 -8.40 -0.72 8.87
N GLY A 72 -8.90 -1.83 8.32
CA GLY A 72 -10.08 -2.54 8.79
C GLY A 72 -11.40 -1.77 8.62
N ILE A 73 -11.49 -0.85 7.64
CA ILE A 73 -12.65 0.03 7.44
C ILE A 73 -13.87 -0.82 7.10
N ASN A 74 -14.94 -0.66 7.89
CA ASN A 74 -16.21 -1.30 7.65
C ASN A 74 -17.11 -0.44 6.76
N PRO A 75 -17.92 -1.06 5.91
CA PRO A 75 -18.91 -0.31 5.14
C PRO A 75 -19.98 0.26 6.07
N GLU A 76 -20.52 1.44 5.71
CA GLU A 76 -21.52 2.14 6.53
C GLU A 76 -22.77 1.28 6.71
N ARG A 77 -23.20 1.07 7.96
CA ARG A 77 -24.44 0.35 8.26
C ARG A 77 -25.60 1.32 8.10
N ASP A 78 -26.44 1.13 7.08
CA ASP A 78 -27.69 1.89 6.95
C ASP A 78 -28.75 1.29 7.89
N PRO A 79 -29.21 2.03 8.92
CA PRO A 79 -30.22 1.53 9.86
C PRO A 79 -31.63 1.41 9.24
N GLU A 80 -31.91 1.99 8.06
CA GLU A 80 -33.25 1.97 7.45
C GLU A 80 -33.49 0.84 6.44
N ILE A 81 -32.44 0.15 5.98
CA ILE A 81 -32.58 -0.98 5.06
C ILE A 81 -32.86 -2.26 5.85
N SER A 82 -34.12 -2.41 6.30
CA SER A 82 -34.67 -3.65 6.86
C SER A 82 -34.88 -4.77 5.81
N ASN A 83 -34.48 -4.54 4.56
CA ASN A 83 -34.53 -5.52 3.47
C ASN A 83 -33.15 -6.14 3.21
N GLY A 84 -32.83 -7.21 3.94
CA GLY A 84 -31.98 -8.32 3.48
C GLY A 84 -30.49 -8.10 3.22
N PHE A 85 -29.98 -6.86 3.11
CA PHE A 85 -28.55 -6.60 2.94
C PHE A 85 -27.84 -6.61 4.29
N ARG A 86 -27.33 -7.77 4.71
CA ARG A 86 -26.31 -7.81 5.77
C ARG A 86 -24.98 -7.40 5.17
N LEU A 87 -24.61 -6.12 5.29
CA LEU A 87 -23.23 -5.69 5.14
C LEU A 87 -22.41 -6.35 6.25
N ILE A 88 -21.63 -7.37 5.90
CA ILE A 88 -20.75 -8.07 6.83
C ILE A 88 -19.63 -7.10 7.22
N SER A 89 -19.37 -6.99 8.53
CA SER A 89 -18.23 -6.25 9.06
C SER A 89 -16.96 -6.87 8.49
N VAL A 90 -16.20 -6.13 7.68
CA VAL A 90 -14.94 -6.60 7.11
C VAL A 90 -13.91 -6.83 8.23
N ASN A 91 -13.93 -6.02 9.30
CA ASN A 91 -13.02 -6.19 10.44
C ASN A 91 -13.50 -5.45 11.71
N ASN A 92 -13.44 -6.10 12.88
CA ASN A 92 -13.86 -5.52 14.18
C ASN A 92 -12.77 -4.64 14.86
N PHE A 93 -11.92 -3.94 14.10
CA PHE A 93 -10.88 -3.08 14.67
C PHE A 93 -10.74 -1.68 14.05
N CYS A 94 -11.60 -1.29 13.10
CA CYS A 94 -11.69 0.13 12.75
C CYS A 94 -12.17 0.91 13.97
N VAL A 95 -11.28 1.75 14.48
CA VAL A 95 -11.46 2.66 15.62
C VAL A 95 -12.26 3.92 15.21
N CYS A 96 -13.02 3.84 14.12
CA CYS A 96 -13.81 4.96 13.59
C CYS A 96 -14.94 5.40 14.55
N ASP A 97 -15.37 4.56 15.50
CA ASP A 97 -16.38 4.90 16.51
C ASP A 97 -15.82 5.67 17.74
N LEU A 98 -14.50 5.71 17.93
CA LEU A 98 -13.87 6.35 19.11
C LEU A 98 -13.78 7.88 19.00
N ALA A 99 -14.15 8.47 17.86
CA ALA A 99 -14.25 9.93 17.73
C ALA A 99 -15.54 10.49 18.36
N ASN A 100 -16.48 9.64 18.81
CA ASN A 100 -17.78 10.07 19.31
C ASN A 100 -18.08 9.69 20.77
N ASP A 101 -17.20 8.96 21.46
CA ASP A 101 -17.39 8.59 22.87
C ASP A 101 -16.31 9.17 23.78
N ASN A 102 -16.65 10.26 24.49
CA ASN A 102 -15.84 10.89 25.54
C ASN A 102 -15.84 10.10 26.87
N ASN A 103 -16.04 8.78 26.84
CA ASN A 103 -15.99 7.96 28.04
C ASN A 103 -15.57 6.54 27.66
N ILE A 104 -14.38 6.11 28.08
CA ILE A 104 -14.14 4.84 28.80
C ILE A 104 -12.68 4.90 29.29
N GLU A 105 -12.56 5.22 30.58
CA GLU A 105 -11.45 4.74 31.40
C GLU A 105 -11.49 3.21 31.43
N ASN A 106 -10.32 2.59 31.28
CA ASN A 106 -10.00 1.26 31.81
C ASN A 106 -10.98 0.11 31.50
N ALA A 107 -10.88 -0.46 30.30
CA ALA A 107 -11.31 -1.84 30.05
C ALA A 107 -10.08 -2.77 29.88
N SER A 108 -9.54 -3.18 31.03
CA SER A 108 -8.84 -4.46 31.28
C SER A 108 -7.80 -4.95 30.27
N LEU A 109 -6.58 -4.43 30.40
CA LEU A 109 -5.34 -5.18 30.20
C LEU A 109 -5.19 -6.21 31.35
N SER A 110 -5.83 -7.37 31.23
CA SER A 110 -5.48 -8.54 32.03
C SER A 110 -5.04 -9.64 31.08
N GLY A 111 -3.74 -9.64 30.76
CA GLY A 111 -3.13 -10.60 29.84
C GLY A 111 -1.61 -10.50 29.83
N SER A 112 -0.96 -11.26 30.72
CA SER A 112 0.45 -11.67 30.70
C SER A 112 1.53 -10.57 30.64
N ASN A 113 2.11 -10.27 31.81
CA ASN A 113 3.37 -9.51 31.95
C ASN A 113 4.58 -10.16 31.23
N PHE A 114 4.47 -11.40 30.74
CA PHE A 114 5.58 -12.10 30.08
C PHE A 114 5.87 -11.58 28.65
N GLY A 115 4.89 -10.94 27.99
CA GLY A 115 5.03 -10.45 26.61
C GLY A 115 5.48 -8.99 26.49
N ILE A 116 5.30 -8.16 27.51
CA ILE A 116 5.54 -6.70 27.43
C ILE A 116 7.05 -6.40 27.42
N VAL A 117 7.83 -7.11 28.24
CA VAL A 117 9.29 -6.90 28.36
C VAL A 117 10.02 -7.23 27.07
N ASP A 118 9.67 -8.36 26.44
CA ASP A 118 10.22 -8.79 25.14
C ASP A 118 9.92 -7.75 24.05
N SER A 119 8.67 -7.26 24.06
CA SER A 119 8.18 -6.26 23.13
C SER A 119 8.92 -4.90 23.27
N LEU A 120 9.23 -4.46 24.49
CA LEU A 120 10.00 -3.21 24.69
C LEU A 120 11.46 -3.38 24.23
N SER A 121 12.03 -4.57 24.44
CA SER A 121 13.38 -4.91 23.96
C SER A 121 13.46 -4.89 22.43
N GLU A 122 12.42 -5.34 21.72
CA GLU A 122 12.38 -5.30 20.25
C GLU A 122 12.37 -3.87 19.69
N LEU A 123 11.63 -2.96 20.34
CA LEU A 123 11.56 -1.54 19.98
C LEU A 123 12.92 -0.85 20.14
N GLU A 124 13.55 -1.03 21.29
CA GLU A 124 14.89 -0.45 21.55
C GLU A 124 15.93 -1.02 20.59
N ALA A 125 15.88 -2.33 20.30
CA ALA A 125 16.77 -2.95 19.33
C ALA A 125 16.53 -2.43 17.90
N LEU A 126 15.30 -2.03 17.54
CA LEU A 126 15.03 -1.37 16.26
C LEU A 126 15.64 0.03 16.21
N MET A 127 15.49 0.83 17.27
CA MET A 127 16.08 2.17 17.35
C MET A 127 17.61 2.13 17.31
N GLU A 128 18.23 1.18 18.01
CA GLU A 128 19.67 0.96 17.96
C GLU A 128 20.14 0.54 16.56
N ARG A 129 19.39 -0.33 15.88
CA ARG A 129 19.66 -0.70 14.48
C ARG A 129 19.59 0.51 13.55
N MET A 130 18.57 1.36 13.69
CA MET A 130 18.44 2.57 12.88
C MET A 130 19.61 3.52 13.09
N LYS A 131 19.99 3.77 14.34
CA LYS A 131 21.12 4.64 14.67
C LYS A 131 22.43 4.11 14.08
N ARG A 132 22.71 2.81 14.24
CA ARG A 132 23.92 2.20 13.69
C ARG A 132 23.97 2.29 12.16
N LEU A 133 22.86 2.00 11.48
CA LEU A 133 22.81 2.09 10.02
C LEU A 133 23.00 3.53 9.51
N GLN A 134 22.57 4.53 10.29
CA GLN A 134 22.80 5.93 9.97
C GLN A 134 24.28 6.29 10.08
N GLU A 135 24.97 5.80 11.11
CA GLU A 135 26.42 5.99 11.31
C GLU A 135 27.23 5.25 10.22
N GLU A 136 26.91 3.98 9.92
CA GLU A 136 27.60 3.18 8.89
C GLU A 136 27.50 3.81 7.48
N ARG A 137 26.38 4.47 7.16
CA ARG A 137 26.17 5.14 5.86
C ARG A 137 27.10 6.33 5.63
N GLU A 138 27.60 6.94 6.69
CA GLU A 138 28.53 8.07 6.61
C GLU A 138 29.98 7.59 6.34
N ASP A 139 30.30 6.33 6.66
CA ASP A 139 31.66 5.79 6.62
C ASP A 139 31.93 4.87 5.41
N GLU A 140 30.97 4.04 4.96
CA GLU A 140 31.16 3.09 3.84
C GLU A 140 29.94 2.98 2.91
N GLU A 141 30.10 3.36 1.63
CA GLU A 141 29.07 3.14 0.60
C GLU A 141 29.24 1.76 -0.06
N ALA A 142 28.19 0.95 -0.04
CA ALA A 142 28.15 -0.33 -0.74
C ALA A 142 28.29 -0.13 -2.26
N THR A 143 28.96 -1.08 -2.92
CA THR A 143 29.12 -1.03 -4.38
C THR A 143 27.78 -1.27 -5.10
N GLN A 144 27.67 -0.79 -6.34
CA GLN A 144 26.47 -1.00 -7.17
C GLN A 144 26.14 -2.50 -7.40
N GLU A 145 27.16 -3.35 -7.50
CA GLU A 145 26.99 -4.80 -7.65
C GLU A 145 26.45 -5.45 -6.37
N GLU A 146 26.94 -5.02 -5.21
CA GLU A 146 26.43 -5.48 -3.91
C GLU A 146 24.98 -5.03 -3.70
N MET A 147 24.65 -3.78 -4.01
CA MET A 147 23.27 -3.27 -3.91
C MET A 147 22.31 -4.04 -4.82
N SER A 148 22.74 -4.33 -6.05
CA SER A 148 21.97 -5.17 -6.98
C SER A 148 21.77 -6.59 -6.42
N THR A 149 22.79 -7.17 -5.78
CA THR A 149 22.71 -8.50 -5.17
C THR A 149 21.76 -8.51 -3.96
N ARG A 150 21.82 -7.47 -3.12
CA ARG A 150 20.94 -7.29 -1.96
C ARG A 150 19.48 -7.12 -2.39
N PHE A 151 19.22 -6.38 -3.48
CA PHE A 151 17.89 -6.29 -4.08
C PHE A 151 17.35 -7.66 -4.51
N GLU A 152 18.12 -8.43 -5.29
CA GLU A 152 17.66 -9.76 -5.73
C GLU A 152 17.44 -10.73 -4.56
N LYS A 153 18.24 -10.60 -3.50
CA LYS A 153 18.05 -11.36 -2.25
C LYS A 153 16.73 -10.97 -1.56
N GLU A 154 16.47 -9.68 -1.36
CA GLU A 154 15.24 -9.21 -0.71
C GLU A 154 13.99 -9.57 -1.52
N LYS A 155 14.04 -9.38 -2.85
CA LYS A 155 13.00 -9.81 -3.78
C LYS A 155 12.72 -11.32 -3.62
N LYS A 156 13.77 -12.14 -3.56
CA LYS A 156 13.65 -13.60 -3.36
C LYS A 156 13.12 -13.98 -1.98
N GLU A 157 13.53 -13.28 -0.93
CA GLU A 157 13.03 -13.54 0.42
C GLU A 157 11.54 -13.21 0.55
N SER A 158 11.06 -12.21 -0.19
CA SER A 158 9.64 -11.87 -0.26
C SER A 158 8.75 -13.05 -0.68
N LEU A 159 9.25 -13.99 -1.52
CA LEU A 159 8.52 -15.22 -1.88
C LEU A 159 8.12 -16.05 -0.65
N PHE A 160 9.03 -16.17 0.32
CA PHE A 160 8.89 -17.08 1.46
C PHE A 160 8.07 -16.48 2.60
N VAL A 161 7.82 -15.18 2.57
CA VAL A 161 7.04 -14.45 3.57
C VAL A 161 5.60 -14.96 3.61
N VAL A 162 5.04 -15.41 2.47
CA VAL A 162 3.66 -15.89 2.33
C VAL A 162 3.72 -17.34 1.84
N SER A 163 4.10 -18.28 2.73
CA SER A 163 4.00 -19.72 2.46
C SER A 163 2.57 -20.20 2.70
N GLY A 164 2.04 -21.08 1.84
CA GLY A 164 0.68 -21.64 1.95
C GLY A 164 0.36 -22.27 3.31
N ASP A 165 1.35 -22.71 4.07
CA ASP A 165 1.19 -23.26 5.42
C ASP A 165 0.69 -22.24 6.45
N THR A 166 1.02 -20.95 6.28
CA THR A 166 0.44 -19.89 7.13
C THR A 166 -1.06 -19.80 6.89
N PHE A 167 -1.54 -20.04 5.65
CA PHE A 167 -2.95 -19.94 5.28
C PHE A 167 -3.76 -21.21 5.61
N HIS A 168 -3.15 -22.41 5.56
CA HIS A 168 -3.79 -23.66 5.95
C HIS A 168 -3.95 -23.86 7.47
N SER A 169 -3.28 -23.04 8.28
CA SER A 169 -3.42 -23.06 9.75
C SER A 169 -4.65 -22.28 10.25
N PHE A 170 -5.44 -21.69 9.34
CA PHE A 170 -6.68 -20.99 9.65
C PHE A 170 -7.88 -21.86 9.24
N PRO A 171 -8.84 -22.11 10.14
CA PRO A 171 -9.96 -23.00 9.84
C PRO A 171 -10.78 -22.46 8.66
N HIS A 172 -11.01 -23.30 7.67
CA HIS A 172 -11.85 -23.03 6.49
C HIS A 172 -13.33 -22.70 6.83
N SER A 173 -13.74 -22.75 8.11
CA SER A 173 -15.14 -22.71 8.53
C SER A 173 -15.73 -21.32 8.74
N GLU A 174 -14.97 -20.23 8.63
CA GLU A 174 -15.52 -18.86 8.72
C GLU A 174 -15.82 -18.22 7.35
N PHE A 175 -15.44 -18.86 6.24
CA PHE A 175 -15.54 -18.28 4.88
C PHE A 175 -16.73 -18.77 4.06
N GLU A 176 -17.59 -19.67 4.57
CA GLU A 176 -18.78 -20.12 3.83
C GLU A 176 -19.84 -18.99 3.71
N ASP A 177 -19.84 -18.00 4.60
CA ASP A 177 -20.78 -16.86 4.59
C ASP A 177 -20.29 -15.67 3.71
N ASP A 178 -19.01 -15.68 3.29
CA ASP A 178 -18.40 -14.68 2.38
C ASP A 178 -18.79 -14.87 0.90
N MET A 179 -19.39 -16.02 0.57
CA MET A 179 -19.82 -16.36 -0.80
C MET A 179 -20.92 -15.44 -1.34
N ILE A 180 -21.61 -14.69 -0.46
CA ILE A 180 -22.74 -13.84 -0.85
C ILE A 180 -22.29 -12.49 -1.44
N ILE A 181 -21.18 -11.90 -0.96
CA ILE A 181 -20.69 -10.58 -1.40
C ILE A 181 -19.89 -10.67 -2.72
N THR A 182 -19.11 -11.74 -2.90
CA THR A 182 -18.34 -11.98 -4.14
C THR A 182 -19.23 -12.19 -5.36
N SER A 183 -20.47 -12.66 -5.16
CA SER A 183 -21.42 -12.91 -6.24
C SER A 183 -21.80 -11.64 -7.02
N ASP A 184 -21.84 -10.47 -6.37
CA ASP A 184 -22.33 -9.24 -6.99
C ASP A 184 -21.25 -8.51 -7.81
N VAL A 185 -19.99 -8.52 -7.33
CA VAL A 185 -18.87 -7.86 -8.02
C VAL A 185 -18.31 -8.71 -9.16
N SER A 186 -18.48 -10.04 -9.11
CA SER A 186 -18.00 -10.98 -10.14
C SER A 186 -18.46 -10.64 -11.56
N ARG A 187 -19.66 -10.05 -11.72
CA ARG A 187 -20.20 -9.61 -13.03
C ARG A 187 -19.37 -8.51 -13.68
N TYR A 188 -18.56 -7.83 -12.88
CA TYR A 188 -17.65 -6.79 -13.29
C TYR A 188 -16.21 -7.30 -13.18
N ILE A 189 -15.87 -8.57 -13.35
CA ILE A 189 -14.47 -9.01 -13.37
C ILE A 189 -14.29 -9.96 -14.56
N GLU A 190 -13.30 -9.72 -15.43
CA GLU A 190 -13.05 -10.60 -16.59
C GLU A 190 -12.39 -11.92 -16.16
N ASP A 191 -11.35 -11.83 -15.32
CA ASP A 191 -10.61 -12.97 -14.79
C ASP A 191 -10.49 -12.87 -13.27
N PRO A 192 -11.40 -13.51 -12.51
CA PRO A 192 -11.32 -13.54 -11.04
C PRO A 192 -10.12 -14.29 -10.48
N GLY A 193 -9.44 -15.11 -11.30
CA GLY A 193 -8.23 -15.83 -10.92
C GLY A 193 -6.95 -15.01 -11.07
N PHE A 194 -7.01 -13.88 -11.79
CA PHE A 194 -5.88 -12.99 -11.97
C PHE A 194 -5.51 -12.32 -10.65
N GLY A 195 -4.23 -12.39 -10.29
CA GLY A 195 -3.72 -11.86 -9.03
C GLY A 195 -2.26 -11.48 -9.11
N TYR A 196 -1.70 -11.08 -7.97
CA TYR A 196 -0.30 -10.69 -7.90
C TYR A 196 0.64 -11.86 -8.28
N GLU A 197 1.52 -11.60 -9.25
CA GLU A 197 2.63 -12.48 -9.58
C GLU A 197 3.91 -12.02 -8.89
N ASP A 198 4.60 -12.96 -8.25
CA ASP A 198 5.81 -12.65 -7.51
C ASP A 198 7.00 -12.44 -8.46
N PHE A 199 7.55 -11.22 -8.47
CA PHE A 199 8.67 -10.82 -9.32
C PHE A 199 9.99 -11.56 -9.03
N ALA A 200 10.08 -12.35 -7.95
CA ALA A 200 11.20 -13.25 -7.70
C ALA A 200 10.98 -14.69 -8.20
N ARG A 201 9.77 -15.05 -8.65
CA ARG A 201 9.51 -16.39 -9.18
C ARG A 201 10.37 -16.63 -10.43
N ARG A 202 11.10 -17.75 -10.44
CA ARG A 202 11.88 -18.22 -11.60
C ARG A 202 11.04 -19.23 -12.38
N GLY A 203 10.86 -19.00 -13.67
CA GLY A 203 10.03 -19.83 -14.57
C GLY A 203 9.94 -19.21 -15.97
N GLU A 204 9.04 -19.73 -16.83
CA GLU A 204 8.78 -19.17 -18.17
C GLU A 204 8.23 -17.73 -18.11
N GLU A 205 7.58 -17.36 -16.99
CA GLU A 205 7.05 -16.02 -16.68
C GLU A 205 8.02 -15.24 -15.77
N HIS A 206 9.32 -15.22 -16.06
CA HIS A 206 10.24 -14.39 -15.30
C HIS A 206 10.00 -12.90 -15.58
N LEU A 207 9.41 -12.20 -14.62
CA LEU A 207 9.23 -10.74 -14.70
C LEU A 207 10.57 -10.02 -14.53
N PRO A 208 10.98 -9.17 -15.49
CA PRO A 208 12.27 -8.49 -15.42
C PRO A 208 12.27 -7.43 -14.32
N THR A 209 13.42 -7.30 -13.63
CA THR A 209 13.66 -6.19 -12.71
C THR A 209 13.55 -4.86 -13.46
N PHE A 210 12.72 -3.95 -12.95
CA PHE A 210 12.58 -2.59 -13.44
C PHE A 210 13.50 -1.67 -12.64
N ARG A 211 14.56 -1.18 -13.29
CA ARG A 211 15.44 -0.17 -12.72
C ARG A 211 14.74 1.20 -12.73
N ALA A 212 14.51 1.78 -11.55
CA ALA A 212 13.74 3.01 -11.38
C ALA A 212 14.31 4.19 -12.19
N GLN A 213 15.64 4.27 -12.31
CA GLN A 213 16.34 5.31 -13.07
C GLN A 213 15.97 5.31 -14.57
N ASP A 214 15.56 4.16 -15.12
CA ASP A 214 15.15 4.07 -16.53
C ASP A 214 13.80 4.75 -16.78
N TYR A 215 12.97 4.91 -15.73
CA TYR A 215 11.69 5.61 -15.81
C TYR A 215 11.22 6.08 -14.41
N THR A 216 11.73 7.21 -13.93
CA THR A 216 11.30 7.79 -12.63
C THR A 216 10.01 8.59 -12.73
N TRP A 217 9.31 8.74 -11.61
CA TRP A 217 8.16 9.65 -11.50
C TRP A 217 8.56 11.08 -11.85
N GLU A 218 9.61 11.59 -11.21
CA GLU A 218 10.06 12.99 -11.33
C GLU A 218 10.44 13.38 -12.76
N ASN A 219 11.13 12.51 -13.50
CA ASN A 219 11.66 12.84 -14.83
C ASN A 219 10.70 12.45 -15.97
N HIS A 220 9.83 11.45 -15.76
CA HIS A 220 9.03 10.89 -16.84
C HIS A 220 7.54 10.84 -16.50
N GLY A 221 7.18 10.17 -15.41
CA GLY A 221 5.78 9.91 -15.05
C GLY A 221 4.98 11.20 -14.85
N PHE A 222 5.51 12.12 -14.06
CA PHE A 222 4.92 13.43 -13.80
C PHE A 222 4.67 14.20 -15.10
N SER A 223 5.69 14.33 -15.95
CA SER A 223 5.61 15.07 -17.20
C SER A 223 4.60 14.47 -18.18
N LEU A 224 4.52 13.13 -18.27
CA LEU A 224 3.54 12.47 -19.12
C LEU A 224 2.11 12.71 -18.63
N VAL A 225 1.87 12.51 -17.33
CA VAL A 225 0.55 12.72 -16.72
C VAL A 225 0.13 14.17 -16.90
N ASN A 226 0.96 15.13 -16.54
CA ASN A 226 0.60 16.55 -16.62
C ASN A 226 0.34 17.03 -18.06
N ARG A 227 0.97 16.38 -19.06
CA ARG A 227 0.71 16.68 -20.47
C ARG A 227 -0.62 16.12 -20.97
N LEU A 228 -1.06 14.97 -20.47
CA LEU A 228 -2.24 14.25 -20.96
C LEU A 228 -3.48 14.47 -20.09
N TYR A 229 -3.31 14.75 -18.81
CA TYR A 229 -4.34 15.11 -17.85
C TYR A 229 -3.75 16.21 -16.95
N SER A 230 -4.02 17.48 -17.31
CA SER A 230 -3.47 18.65 -16.62
C SER A 230 -3.78 18.63 -15.12
N ASP A 231 -2.93 19.26 -14.33
CA ASP A 231 -3.04 19.53 -12.88
C ASP A 231 -3.06 18.32 -11.96
N ILE A 232 -3.59 17.17 -12.39
CA ILE A 232 -3.54 15.93 -11.59
C ILE A 232 -2.09 15.49 -11.36
N GLY A 233 -1.17 15.79 -12.29
CA GLY A 233 0.26 15.51 -12.11
C GLY A 233 0.82 16.21 -10.88
N HIS A 234 0.47 17.49 -10.68
CA HIS A 234 0.86 18.27 -9.51
C HIS A 234 0.23 17.74 -8.22
N LEU A 235 -1.05 17.36 -8.26
CA LEU A 235 -1.74 16.81 -7.08
C LEU A 235 -1.20 15.44 -6.66
N LEU A 236 -0.87 14.58 -7.63
CA LEU A 236 -0.23 13.28 -7.36
C LEU A 236 1.18 13.46 -6.82
N ASP A 237 1.97 14.36 -7.39
CA ASP A 237 3.32 14.68 -6.92
C ASP A 237 3.31 15.22 -5.49
N GLU A 238 2.42 16.18 -5.20
CA GLU A 238 2.21 16.70 -3.85
C GLU A 238 1.85 15.58 -2.87
N LYS A 239 0.95 14.67 -3.26
CA LYS A 239 0.50 13.54 -2.44
C LYS A 239 1.62 12.53 -2.16
N PHE A 240 2.37 12.12 -3.18
CA PHE A 240 3.51 11.21 -3.02
C PHE A 240 4.60 11.82 -2.15
N ARG A 241 4.95 13.09 -2.39
CA ARG A 241 5.99 13.77 -1.60
C ARG A 241 5.55 13.99 -0.16
N MET A 242 4.29 14.33 0.07
CA MET A 242 3.78 14.57 1.41
C MET A 242 3.78 13.29 2.25
N VAL A 243 3.26 12.16 1.74
CA VAL A 243 3.26 10.90 2.52
C VAL A 243 4.69 10.40 2.76
N TYR A 244 5.57 10.54 1.76
CA TYR A 244 6.93 10.05 1.84
C TYR A 244 7.74 10.83 2.88
N ASN A 245 7.42 12.11 3.09
CA ASN A 245 8.08 12.98 4.08
C ASN A 245 7.30 13.16 5.38
N LEU A 246 6.08 12.63 5.49
CA LEU A 246 5.27 12.74 6.69
C LEU A 246 6.01 12.10 7.86
N THR A 247 6.26 12.89 8.90
CA THR A 247 6.88 12.44 10.15
C THR A 247 6.38 13.32 11.28
N TYR A 248 6.20 12.70 12.45
CA TYR A 248 5.97 13.41 13.70
C TYR A 248 7.24 13.41 14.57
N ASN A 249 8.33 12.86 14.05
CA ASN A 249 9.58 12.59 14.77
C ASN A 249 9.32 11.79 16.06
N THR A 250 8.37 10.86 16.00
CA THR A 250 8.03 9.96 17.11
C THR A 250 8.12 8.52 16.66
N MET A 251 8.45 7.64 17.59
CA MET A 251 8.38 6.19 17.41
C MET A 251 7.84 5.56 18.69
N ALA A 252 6.61 5.05 18.63
CA ALA A 252 5.87 4.51 19.78
C ALA A 252 5.79 5.53 20.95
N THR A 253 6.55 5.27 22.02
CA THR A 253 6.64 6.12 23.21
C THR A 253 7.77 7.14 23.16
N HIS A 254 8.64 7.09 22.15
CA HIS A 254 9.80 7.97 22.02
C HIS A 254 9.49 9.18 21.14
N GLU A 255 10.05 10.32 21.53
CA GLU A 255 10.02 11.59 20.81
C GLU A 255 11.42 11.89 20.25
N ASP A 256 11.51 12.86 19.34
CA ASP A 256 12.74 13.29 18.66
C ASP A 256 13.50 12.16 17.94
N VAL A 257 12.77 11.23 17.33
CA VAL A 257 13.33 10.11 16.55
C VAL A 257 13.23 10.40 15.05
N ASP A 258 14.36 10.39 14.34
CA ASP A 258 14.35 10.42 12.87
C ASP A 258 13.91 9.07 12.31
N THR A 259 12.69 9.04 11.76
CA THR A 259 12.07 7.83 11.19
C THR A 259 12.32 7.66 9.69
N THR A 260 13.14 8.52 9.08
CA THR A 260 13.34 8.55 7.62
C THR A 260 13.78 7.20 7.07
N MET A 261 14.76 6.55 7.70
CA MET A 261 15.22 5.22 7.25
C MET A 261 14.11 4.18 7.26
N LEU A 262 13.30 4.15 8.33
CA LEU A 262 12.21 3.19 8.47
C LEU A 262 11.10 3.43 7.43
N ARG A 263 10.73 4.70 7.20
CA ARG A 263 9.72 5.07 6.19
C ARG A 263 10.20 4.75 4.77
N ARG A 264 11.48 4.99 4.47
CA ARG A 264 12.11 4.60 3.19
C ARG A 264 12.11 3.08 3.00
N ALA A 265 12.45 2.32 4.04
CA ALA A 265 12.42 0.86 3.99
C ALA A 265 11.02 0.31 3.70
N LEU A 266 9.97 0.85 4.34
CA LEU A 266 8.58 0.48 4.04
C LEU A 266 8.22 0.73 2.58
N PHE A 267 8.50 1.94 2.08
CA PHE A 267 8.16 2.35 0.71
C PHE A 267 8.92 1.51 -0.33
N ASN A 268 10.24 1.35 -0.14
CA ASN A 268 11.10 0.61 -1.05
C ASN A 268 10.87 -0.90 -0.99
N TYR A 269 10.37 -1.45 0.13
CA TYR A 269 9.96 -2.84 0.20
C TYR A 269 8.74 -3.11 -0.69
N VAL A 270 7.75 -2.21 -0.72
CA VAL A 270 6.62 -2.31 -1.65
C VAL A 270 7.10 -2.30 -3.09
N HIS A 271 7.92 -1.31 -3.45
CA HIS A 271 8.49 -1.23 -4.79
C HIS A 271 9.33 -2.48 -5.15
N CYS A 272 10.07 -3.04 -4.19
CA CYS A 272 10.81 -4.30 -4.36
C CYS A 272 9.90 -5.46 -4.73
N MET A 273 8.75 -5.61 -4.04
CA MET A 273 7.76 -6.65 -4.35
C MET A 273 7.18 -6.49 -5.76
N PHE A 274 7.09 -5.26 -6.26
CA PHE A 274 6.69 -4.98 -7.64
C PHE A 274 7.87 -4.94 -8.62
N GLY A 275 9.04 -5.44 -8.23
CA GLY A 275 10.22 -5.57 -9.09
C GLY A 275 10.93 -4.25 -9.42
N ILE A 276 10.62 -3.15 -8.71
CA ILE A 276 11.23 -1.83 -8.92
C ILE A 276 12.48 -1.69 -8.04
N ARG A 277 13.64 -1.50 -8.67
CA ARG A 277 14.94 -1.33 -8.01
C ARG A 277 15.43 0.12 -8.08
N TYR A 278 15.81 0.68 -6.93
CA TYR A 278 16.55 1.93 -6.82
C TYR A 278 18.04 1.66 -6.65
N ASP A 279 18.86 2.12 -7.59
CA ASP A 279 20.33 1.95 -7.54
C ASP A 279 21.04 2.75 -6.42
N ASP A 280 20.37 3.71 -5.79
CA ASP A 280 20.85 4.55 -4.68
C ASP A 280 20.32 4.09 -3.32
N TYR A 281 19.68 2.91 -3.27
CA TYR A 281 19.10 2.35 -2.06
C TYR A 281 19.70 0.99 -1.71
N ASP A 282 20.18 0.88 -0.47
CA ASP A 282 20.67 -0.38 0.06
C ASP A 282 19.50 -1.24 0.60
N TYR A 283 19.09 -2.23 -0.19
CA TYR A 283 18.04 -3.17 0.20
C TYR A 283 18.43 -4.08 1.39
N GLY A 284 19.69 -4.07 1.82
CA GLY A 284 20.09 -4.66 3.10
C GLY A 284 19.41 -3.99 4.31
N GLU A 285 19.08 -2.70 4.21
CA GLU A 285 18.37 -1.94 5.24
C GLU A 285 16.97 -2.54 5.51
N VAL A 286 16.28 -3.03 4.47
CA VAL A 286 14.92 -3.59 4.58
C VAL A 286 14.89 -4.79 5.54
N ASN A 287 15.86 -5.69 5.40
CA ASN A 287 15.98 -6.87 6.26
C ASN A 287 16.35 -6.53 7.71
N GLN A 288 17.10 -5.44 7.90
CA GLN A 288 17.49 -5.00 9.23
C GLN A 288 16.38 -4.25 9.96
N LEU A 289 15.52 -3.53 9.22
CA LEU A 289 14.50 -2.64 9.79
C LEU A 289 13.11 -3.28 9.86
N LEU A 290 12.73 -4.10 8.89
CA LEU A 290 11.38 -4.66 8.80
C LEU A 290 11.35 -6.10 9.34
N GLU A 291 10.67 -6.28 10.47
CA GLU A 291 10.44 -7.61 11.05
C GLU A 291 9.56 -8.50 10.17
N ARG A 292 9.66 -9.82 10.35
CA ARG A 292 8.95 -10.79 9.50
C ARG A 292 7.43 -10.60 9.52
N SER A 293 6.82 -10.41 10.69
CA SER A 293 5.38 -10.17 10.85
C SER A 293 4.91 -8.95 10.06
N LEU A 294 5.70 -7.87 10.10
CA LEU A 294 5.45 -6.67 9.32
C LEU A 294 5.59 -6.93 7.81
N LYS A 295 6.62 -7.65 7.37
CA LYS A 295 6.75 -8.04 5.95
C LYS A 295 5.56 -8.87 5.46
N VAL A 296 5.05 -9.80 6.27
CA VAL A 296 3.84 -10.60 5.98
C VAL A 296 2.62 -9.69 5.83
N TYR A 297 2.44 -8.76 6.76
CA TYR A 297 1.35 -7.79 6.71
C TYR A 297 1.45 -6.91 5.45
N ILE A 298 2.62 -6.32 5.18
CA ILE A 298 2.86 -5.46 4.01
C ILE A 298 2.54 -6.20 2.71
N LYS A 299 3.07 -7.41 2.52
CA LYS A 299 2.82 -8.20 1.31
C LYS A 299 1.34 -8.54 1.16
N THR A 300 0.67 -8.87 2.26
CA THR A 300 -0.76 -9.20 2.22
C THR A 300 -1.59 -7.97 1.87
N VAL A 301 -1.41 -6.84 2.56
CA VAL A 301 -2.24 -5.64 2.31
C VAL A 301 -1.99 -5.04 0.93
N THR A 302 -0.81 -5.20 0.34
CA THR A 302 -0.47 -4.64 -0.98
C THR A 302 -0.79 -5.59 -2.15
N CYS A 303 -0.67 -6.90 -1.97
CA CYS A 303 -0.85 -7.88 -3.05
C CYS A 303 -2.16 -8.68 -2.95
N TYR A 304 -2.69 -8.87 -1.74
CA TYR A 304 -3.86 -9.69 -1.42
C TYR A 304 -4.71 -9.02 -0.31
N PRO A 305 -5.13 -7.76 -0.50
CA PRO A 305 -5.75 -6.96 0.56
C PRO A 305 -6.95 -7.64 1.21
N GLU A 306 -7.74 -8.39 0.43
CA GLU A 306 -8.90 -9.16 0.88
C GLU A 306 -8.58 -10.23 1.93
N ARG A 307 -7.30 -10.63 2.06
CA ARG A 307 -6.84 -11.62 3.04
C ARG A 307 -6.30 -10.98 4.32
N THR A 308 -6.40 -9.66 4.45
CA THR A 308 -5.89 -8.94 5.62
C THR A 308 -6.76 -9.21 6.85
N THR A 309 -6.14 -9.68 7.94
CA THR A 309 -6.86 -9.99 9.19
C THR A 309 -6.41 -9.12 10.35
N LYS A 310 -7.30 -8.93 11.34
CA LYS A 310 -6.96 -8.29 12.62
C LYS A 310 -5.75 -8.92 13.29
N ARG A 311 -5.62 -10.25 13.25
CA ARG A 311 -4.48 -10.96 13.86
C ARG A 311 -3.16 -10.52 13.24
N MET A 312 -3.11 -10.35 11.92
CA MET A 312 -1.91 -9.83 11.24
C MET A 312 -1.63 -8.40 11.68
N TYR A 313 -2.65 -7.54 11.70
CA TYR A 313 -2.55 -6.16 12.15
C TYR A 313 -1.99 -6.03 13.58
N ASP A 314 -2.47 -6.86 14.50
CA ASP A 314 -2.04 -6.86 15.92
C ASP A 314 -0.66 -7.51 16.13
N SER A 315 -0.20 -8.34 15.18
CA SER A 315 1.00 -9.18 15.37
C SER A 315 2.32 -8.42 15.29
N TYR A 316 2.39 -7.37 14.47
CA TYR A 316 3.59 -6.55 14.26
C TYR A 316 3.55 -5.28 15.13
N TRP A 317 4.72 -4.76 15.49
CA TRP A 317 4.86 -3.46 16.19
C TRP A 317 3.84 -3.25 17.31
N ARG A 318 3.83 -4.15 18.28
CA ARG A 318 2.80 -4.20 19.35
C ARG A 318 2.80 -2.97 20.26
N GLN A 319 3.92 -2.26 20.32
CA GLN A 319 4.15 -1.07 21.15
C GLN A 319 3.78 0.22 20.40
N PHE A 320 3.64 0.14 19.07
CA PHE A 320 3.33 1.29 18.24
C PHE A 320 1.84 1.64 18.35
N LYS A 321 1.57 2.94 18.28
CA LYS A 321 0.22 3.49 18.32
C LYS A 321 -0.56 3.08 17.08
N HIS A 322 -1.88 3.00 17.21
CA HIS A 322 -2.76 2.76 16.07
C HIS A 322 -2.57 3.82 14.97
N SER A 323 -2.34 5.09 15.33
CA SER A 323 -2.02 6.14 14.36
C SER A 323 -0.75 5.84 13.55
N GLU A 324 0.29 5.27 14.16
CA GLU A 324 1.52 4.90 13.44
C GLU A 324 1.28 3.74 12.49
N LYS A 325 0.44 2.77 12.85
CA LYS A 325 0.02 1.69 11.94
C LYS A 325 -0.84 2.20 10.78
N VAL A 326 -1.71 3.19 11.03
CA VAL A 326 -2.43 3.89 9.94
C VAL A 326 -1.46 4.64 9.04
N HIS A 327 -0.43 5.28 9.61
CA HIS A 327 0.64 5.92 8.83
C HIS A 327 1.38 4.91 7.93
N VAL A 328 1.67 3.70 8.41
CA VAL A 328 2.19 2.62 7.56
C VAL A 328 1.25 2.35 6.39
N ASN A 329 -0.06 2.19 6.63
CA ASN A 329 -1.02 1.96 5.54
C ASN A 329 -1.07 3.09 4.52
N LEU A 330 -0.81 4.35 4.92
CA LEU A 330 -0.68 5.47 3.98
C LEU A 330 0.55 5.30 3.08
N LEU A 331 1.71 4.97 3.65
CA LEU A 331 2.94 4.72 2.88
C LEU A 331 2.75 3.56 1.89
N LEU A 332 2.14 2.46 2.34
CA LEU A 332 1.91 1.27 1.50
C LEU A 332 0.94 1.54 0.35
N MET A 333 -0.15 2.26 0.63
CA MET A 333 -1.13 2.68 -0.38
C MET A 333 -0.47 3.51 -1.48
N GLU A 334 0.32 4.50 -1.08
CA GLU A 334 0.94 5.45 -2.01
C GLU A 334 2.10 4.84 -2.79
N ALA A 335 2.90 3.97 -2.17
CA ALA A 335 3.92 3.19 -2.86
C ALA A 335 3.30 2.25 -3.91
N ARG A 336 2.20 1.56 -3.55
CA ARG A 336 1.46 0.71 -4.51
C ARG A 336 0.94 1.53 -5.68
N MET A 337 0.28 2.65 -5.42
CA MET A 337 -0.24 3.53 -6.47
C MET A 337 0.88 4.02 -7.40
N GLN A 338 2.01 4.46 -6.83
CA GLN A 338 3.15 4.95 -7.61
C GLN A 338 3.74 3.83 -8.49
N ALA A 339 3.91 2.61 -7.97
CA ALA A 339 4.40 1.48 -8.74
C ALA A 339 3.50 1.15 -9.94
N GLU A 340 2.18 1.08 -9.73
CA GLU A 340 1.20 0.81 -10.81
C GLU A 340 1.27 1.89 -11.90
N LEU A 341 1.32 3.17 -11.50
CA LEU A 341 1.45 4.28 -12.43
C LEU A 341 2.75 4.23 -13.22
N LEU A 342 3.89 3.94 -12.58
CA LEU A 342 5.18 3.89 -13.27
C LEU A 342 5.19 2.82 -14.38
N TYR A 343 4.65 1.62 -14.12
CA TYR A 343 4.55 0.58 -15.14
C TYR A 343 3.62 0.98 -16.28
N ALA A 344 2.42 1.49 -15.98
CA ALA A 344 1.44 1.87 -16.99
C ALA A 344 1.95 3.05 -17.85
N LEU A 345 2.50 4.09 -17.22
CA LEU A 345 3.01 5.27 -17.91
C LEU A 345 4.24 4.94 -18.76
N ARG A 346 5.13 4.06 -18.28
CA ARG A 346 6.27 3.55 -19.07
C ARG A 346 5.80 2.81 -20.32
N ALA A 347 4.75 1.99 -20.21
CA ALA A 347 4.16 1.31 -21.35
C ALA A 347 3.54 2.30 -22.35
N ILE A 348 2.82 3.32 -21.86
CA ILE A 348 2.27 4.39 -22.70
C ILE A 348 3.40 5.16 -23.40
N THR A 349 4.46 5.55 -22.70
CA THR A 349 5.62 6.22 -23.32
C THR A 349 6.22 5.38 -24.44
N ARG A 350 6.44 4.08 -24.20
CA ARG A 350 6.97 3.15 -25.21
C ARG A 350 6.06 2.95 -26.41
N HIS A 351 4.76 3.16 -26.26
CA HIS A 351 3.82 3.11 -27.38
C HIS A 351 3.85 4.41 -28.22
N LEU A 352 4.22 5.53 -27.60
CA LEU A 352 4.28 6.84 -28.27
C LEU A 352 5.61 7.12 -28.99
N THR A 353 6.66 6.36 -28.66
CA THR A 353 7.99 6.43 -29.25
C THR A 353 8.23 5.22 -30.14
#